data_AF-A0A401UF45-F1
#
_entry.id   AF-A0A401UF45-F1
#
_cell.length_a   1.000
_cell.length_b   1.000
_cell.length_c   1.000
_cell.angle_alpha   90.00
_cell.angle_beta   90.00
_cell.angle_gamma   90.00
#
_symmetry.space_group_name_H-M   'P 1'
#
loop_
_entity.id
_entity.type
_entity.pdbx_description
1 polymer ?
#
loop_
_entity_poly.entity_id
_entity_poly.type
_entity_poly.pdbx_seq_one_letter_code
_entity_poly.pdbx_strand_id
1 'polypeptide(L)' 'MAEAKESYFIANYINTYGSPEYMKAAYAFTQATKPFIPKGAFLGIAGAKIGLLKGITYFMKVNFKACNTEEEAIKFLTD' A
#
# COMPACT_ATOMS: atom_id res chain seq x y z
N MET A 1 -15.57 -22.50 8.60
CA MET A 1 -14.69 -21.78 7.67
C MET A 1 -14.24 -20.54 8.41
N ALA A 2 -12.96 -20.40 8.76
CA ALA A 2 -12.49 -19.25 9.52
C ALA A 2 -12.69 -17.99 8.66
N GLU A 3 -13.46 -17.02 9.15
CA GLU A 3 -13.53 -15.69 8.57
C GLU A 3 -12.09 -15.18 8.40
N ALA A 4 -11.67 -14.94 7.16
CA ALA A 4 -10.40 -14.28 6.91
C ALA A 4 -10.48 -12.90 7.54
N LYS A 5 -9.88 -12.74 8.72
CA LYS A 5 -9.84 -11.47 9.45
C LYS A 5 -9.23 -10.44 8.52
N GLU A 6 -10.04 -9.47 8.08
CA GLU A 6 -9.61 -8.42 7.15
C GLU A 6 -8.33 -7.79 7.69
N SER A 7 -7.24 -7.97 6.96
CA SER A 7 -5.90 -7.59 7.43
C SER A 7 -5.49 -6.30 6.75
N TYR A 8 -5.32 -5.26 7.54
CA TYR A 8 -4.91 -3.93 7.08
C TYR A 8 -3.42 -3.72 7.34
N PHE A 9 -2.78 -2.84 6.57
CA PHE A 9 -1.42 -2.41 6.87
C PHE A 9 -1.22 -0.91 6.65
N ILE A 10 -0.31 -0.35 7.44
CA ILE A 10 0.31 0.95 7.20
C ILE A 10 1.79 0.67 6.91
N ALA A 11 2.30 1.20 5.81
CA ALA A 11 3.71 1.11 5.46
C ALA A 11 4.31 2.51 5.31
N ASN A 12 5.43 2.75 5.97
CA ASN A 12 6.08 4.06 6.03
C ASN A 12 7.29 4.12 5.10
N TYR A 13 7.25 5.03 4.15
CA TYR A 13 8.26 5.26 3.10
C TYR A 13 8.98 6.60 3.26
N ILE A 14 8.77 7.30 4.38
CA ILE A 14 9.50 8.54 4.67
C ILE A 14 11.01 8.24 4.60
N ASN A 15 11.75 9.05 3.86
CA ASN A 15 13.19 8.89 3.61
C ASN A 15 13.59 7.56 2.94
N THR A 16 12.65 6.84 2.32
CA THR A 16 12.94 5.57 1.63
C THR A 16 13.34 5.81 0.18
N TYR A 17 14.45 5.20 -0.22
CA TYR A 17 14.90 5.17 -1.60
C TYR A 17 14.34 3.94 -2.32
N GLY A 18 13.69 4.13 -3.46
CA GLY A 18 13.15 3.03 -4.25
C GLY A 18 14.15 2.59 -5.29
N SER A 19 14.78 1.42 -5.09
CA SER A 19 15.56 0.77 -6.15
C SER A 19 14.65 -0.10 -7.05
N PRO A 20 15.10 -0.47 -8.26
CA PRO A 20 14.35 -1.41 -9.11
C PRO A 20 14.04 -2.74 -8.42
N GLU A 21 14.98 -3.29 -7.66
CA GLU A 21 14.83 -4.53 -6.89
C GLU A 21 13.80 -4.38 -5.79
N TYR A 22 13.81 -3.24 -5.10
CA TYR A 22 12.82 -2.89 -4.09
C TYR A 22 11.41 -2.88 -4.69
N MET A 23 11.25 -2.27 -5.87
CA MET A 23 9.96 -2.23 -6.57
C MET A 23 9.48 -3.62 -7.00
N LYS A 24 10.39 -4.50 -7.46
CA LYS A 24 10.07 -5.89 -7.79
C LYS A 24 9.60 -6.67 -6.54
N ALA A 25 10.28 -6.50 -5.42
CA ALA A 25 9.90 -7.13 -4.16
C ALA A 25 8.53 -6.62 -3.66
N ALA A 26 8.29 -5.30 -3.72
CA ALA A 26 7.01 -4.71 -3.36
C ALA A 26 5.85 -5.21 -4.24
N TYR A 27 6.10 -5.39 -5.54
CA TYR A 27 5.12 -5.96 -6.47
C TYR A 27 4.81 -7.43 -6.14
N ALA A 28 5.83 -8.26 -5.93
CA ALA A 28 5.66 -9.66 -5.57
C ALA A 28 4.91 -9.81 -4.23
N PHE A 29 5.26 -8.99 -3.23
CA PHE A 29 4.55 -8.92 -1.96
C PHE A 29 3.08 -8.55 -2.15
N THR A 30 2.79 -7.51 -2.93
CA THR A 30 1.42 -7.07 -3.18
C THR A 30 0.60 -8.14 -3.90
N GLN A 31 1.18 -8.86 -4.86
CA GLN A 31 0.49 -9.97 -5.51
C GLN A 31 0.15 -11.11 -4.55
N ALA A 32 1.12 -11.51 -3.72
CA ALA A 32 0.93 -12.60 -2.78
C ALA A 32 -0.08 -12.25 -1.67
N THR A 33 -0.11 -10.99 -1.26
CA THR A 33 -0.93 -10.54 -0.11
C THR A 33 -2.28 -9.97 -0.49
N LYS A 34 -2.50 -9.58 -1.76
CA LYS A 34 -3.80 -9.10 -2.27
C LYS A 34 -5.03 -9.90 -1.81
N PRO A 35 -5.07 -11.25 -1.80
CA PRO A 35 -6.26 -11.97 -1.35
C PRO A 35 -6.54 -11.86 0.16
N PHE A 36 -5.56 -11.41 0.94
CA PHE A 36 -5.65 -11.29 2.40
C PHE A 36 -5.71 -9.85 2.88
N ILE A 37 -5.16 -8.93 2.09
CA ILE A 37 -5.05 -7.51 2.42
C ILE A 37 -5.99 -6.71 1.51
N PRO A 38 -7.23 -6.46 1.97
CA PRO A 38 -8.20 -5.72 1.17
C PRO A 38 -7.85 -4.23 1.06
N LYS A 39 -7.11 -3.65 2.02
CA LYS A 39 -6.87 -2.21 2.11
C LYS A 39 -5.51 -1.90 2.77
N GLY A 40 -4.83 -0.85 2.30
CA GLY A 40 -3.48 -0.50 2.74
C GLY A 40 -3.15 0.98 2.62
N ALA A 41 -2.40 1.52 3.58
CA ALA A 41 -2.01 2.93 3.61
C ALA A 41 -0.50 3.11 3.52
N PHE A 42 -0.05 4.11 2.76
CA PHE A 42 1.34 4.40 2.51
C PHE A 42 1.71 5.81 2.97
N LEU A 43 2.61 5.93 3.94
CA LEU A 43 3.12 7.22 4.40
C LEU A 43 4.39 7.62 3.65
N GLY A 44 4.57 8.90 3.36
CA GLY A 44 5.81 9.42 2.75
C GLY A 44 5.96 9.16 1.24
N ILE A 45 4.92 8.67 0.57
CA ILE A 45 4.86 8.60 -0.90
C ILE A 45 4.31 9.93 -1.44
N ALA A 46 5.21 10.77 -1.95
CA ALA A 46 4.88 12.08 -2.52
C ALA A 46 5.39 12.24 -3.97
N GLY A 47 4.84 13.24 -4.68
CA GLY A 47 5.26 13.61 -6.03
C GLY A 47 5.12 12.48 -7.06
N ALA A 48 6.17 12.24 -7.85
CA ALA A 48 6.17 11.20 -8.89
C ALA A 48 5.88 9.78 -8.35
N LYS A 49 6.20 9.51 -7.07
CA LYS A 49 5.92 8.21 -6.43
C LYS A 49 4.41 7.94 -6.28
N ILE A 50 3.57 8.99 -6.21
CA ILE A 50 2.10 8.84 -6.20
C ILE A 50 1.61 8.26 -7.54
N GLY A 51 2.24 8.64 -8.66
CA GLY A 51 1.92 8.09 -9.97
C GLY A 51 2.17 6.58 -10.05
N LEU A 52 3.29 6.13 -9.46
CA LEU A 52 3.62 4.70 -9.36
C LEU A 52 2.58 3.95 -8.52
N LEU A 53 2.19 4.50 -7.37
CA LEU A 53 1.14 3.91 -6.54
C LEU A 53 -0.21 3.80 -7.27
N LYS A 54 -0.59 4.84 -8.04
CA LYS A 54 -1.78 4.81 -8.88
C LYS A 54 -1.71 3.72 -9.95
N GLY A 55 -0.55 3.52 -10.57
CA GLY A 55 -0.33 2.41 -11.50
C GLY A 55 -0.54 1.05 -10.83
N ILE A 56 0.08 0.84 -9.66
CA ILE A 56 -0.03 -0.40 -8.89
C ILE A 56 -1.49 -0.68 -8.50
N THR A 57 -2.18 0.31 -7.93
CA THR A 57 -3.60 0.17 -7.53
C THR A 57 -4.50 -0.17 -8.71
N TYR A 58 -4.26 0.44 -9.87
CA TYR A 58 -4.99 0.16 -11.11
C TYR A 58 -4.72 -1.25 -11.66
N PHE A 59 -3.46 -1.59 -11.91
CA PHE A 59 -3.09 -2.87 -12.53
C PHE A 59 -3.35 -4.06 -11.60
N MET A 60 -3.06 -3.89 -10.31
CA MET A 60 -3.21 -4.96 -9.33
C MET A 60 -4.61 -5.00 -8.72
N LYS A 61 -5.48 -4.03 -9.00
CA LYS A 61 -6.83 -3.91 -8.40
C LYS A 61 -6.78 -4.05 -6.86
N VAL A 62 -5.92 -3.25 -6.23
CA VAL A 62 -5.74 -3.20 -4.76
C VAL A 62 -6.22 -1.84 -4.24
N ASN A 63 -6.81 -1.81 -3.04
CA ASN A 63 -7.34 -0.59 -2.43
C ASN A 63 -6.28 0.09 -1.55
N PHE A 64 -5.24 0.62 -2.17
CA PHE A 64 -4.16 1.29 -1.45
C PHE A 64 -4.17 2.80 -1.64
N LYS A 65 -3.79 3.54 -0.60
CA LYS A 65 -3.79 5.00 -0.62
C LYS A 65 -2.48 5.57 -0.05
N ALA A 66 -1.96 6.62 -0.68
CA ALA A 66 -0.89 7.43 -0.10
C ALA A 66 -1.50 8.46 0.86
N CYS A 67 -0.95 8.54 2.07
CA CYS A 67 -1.36 9.43 3.14
C CYS A 67 -0.18 10.29 3.58
N ASN A 68 -0.47 11.52 4.01
CA ASN A 68 0.58 12.44 4.46
C ASN A 68 0.85 12.31 5.95
N THR A 69 -0.16 11.92 6.73
CA THR A 69 -0.07 11.73 8.18
C THR A 69 -0.58 10.36 8.58
N GLU A 70 -0.11 9.86 9.72
CA GLU A 70 -0.55 8.58 10.29
C GLU A 70 -2.05 8.61 10.62
N GLU A 71 -2.57 9.74 11.11
CA GLU A 71 -4.00 9.91 11.38
C GLU A 71 -4.86 9.75 10.12
N GLU A 72 -4.41 10.29 8.98
CA GLU A 72 -5.09 10.12 7.70
C GLU A 72 -5.06 8.65 7.26
N ALA A 73 -3.93 7.97 7.44
CA ALA A 73 -3.77 6.56 7.13
C ALA A 73 -4.70 5.69 7.98
N ILE A 74 -4.74 5.92 9.29
CA ILE A 74 -5.64 5.21 10.21
C ILE A 74 -7.09 5.44 9.79
N LYS A 75 -7.49 6.70 9.57
CA LYS A 75 -8.85 7.03 9.15
C LYS A 75 -9.22 6.31 7.86
N PHE A 76 -8.33 6.30 6.86
CA PHE A 76 -8.57 5.56 5.62
C PHE A 76 -8.75 4.06 5.86
N LEU A 77 -8.00 3.44 6.78
CA LEU A 77 -8.10 2.01 7.04
C LEU A 77 -9.35 1.61 7.84
N THR A 78 -9.87 2.51 8.68
CA THR A 78 -11.01 2.23 9.56
C THR A 78 -12.37 2.63 8.98
N ASP A 79 -12.40 3.49 7.96
CA ASP A 79 -13.60 3.91 7.21
C ASP A 79 -14.03 2.85 6.18
#